data_AF-A0A0G4NEL7-F1
#
_entry.id   AF-A0A0G4NEL7-F1
#
_cell.length_a   1.000
_cell.length_b   1.000
_cell.length_c   1.000
_cell.angle_alpha   90.00
_cell.angle_beta   90.00
_cell.angle_gamma   90.00
#
_symmetry.space_group_name_H-M   'P 1'
#
loop_
_entity.id
_entity.type
_entity.pdbx_description
1 polymer ?
#
loop_
_entity_poly.entity_id
_entity_poly.type
_entity_poly.pdbx_seq_one_letter_code
_entity_poly.pdbx_strand_id
1 'polypeptide(L)'
;MQSPARIHAVDLNPTQNHLLELKVASYCALPYEDFWRLFGDGKHPDFRTLLMTKLSPHLSSRAFQYWLQNIHVFTNKRGYGLYDTGGSRHAIRVFRWITRIFGVRRAVAEFLDTKTLNEQREVWRTKIRPALLSKLLCNLVVSQESFLWSALGVP
;
A
#
# COMPACT_ATOMS: atom_id res chain seq x y z
N MET A 1 14.81 -25.12 5.39
CA MET A 1 14.36 -23.81 5.90
C MET A 1 14.23 -23.90 7.41
N GLN A 2 14.95 -23.08 8.17
CA GLN A 2 14.78 -23.01 9.63
C GLN A 2 13.43 -22.34 9.92
N SER A 3 12.55 -23.05 10.63
CA SER A 3 11.26 -22.50 11.06
C SER A 3 11.47 -21.79 12.40
N PRO A 4 11.41 -20.45 12.45
CA PRO A 4 11.65 -19.72 13.69
C PRO A 4 10.55 -20.03 14.71
N ALA A 5 10.92 -20.27 15.97
CA ALA A 5 9.95 -20.52 17.04
C ALA A 5 9.13 -19.27 17.41
N ARG A 6 9.66 -18.07 17.12
CA ARG A 6 9.01 -16.79 17.42
C ARG A 6 9.54 -15.68 16.51
N ILE A 7 8.67 -14.74 16.15
CA ILE A 7 9.01 -13.51 15.41
C ILE A 7 8.62 -12.31 16.26
N HIS A 8 9.57 -11.40 16.48
CA HIS A 8 9.33 -10.12 17.14
C HIS A 8 9.47 -9.00 16.10
N ALA A 9 8.41 -8.23 15.89
CA ALA A 9 8.42 -7.04 15.05
C ALA A 9 8.37 -5.80 15.95
N VAL A 10 9.33 -4.90 15.78
CA VAL A 10 9.43 -3.66 16.55
C VAL A 10 9.55 -2.50 15.56
N ASP A 11 8.54 -1.65 15.55
CA ASP A 11 8.52 -0.42 14.76
C ASP A 11 8.26 0.78 15.66
N LEU A 12 8.94 1.90 15.39
CA LEU A 12 8.77 3.16 16.11
C LEU A 12 7.40 3.80 15.84
N ASN A 13 6.81 3.55 14.68
CA ASN A 13 5.46 3.99 14.34
C ASN A 13 4.43 2.95 14.80
N PRO A 14 3.65 3.22 15.86
CA PRO A 14 2.69 2.25 16.39
C PRO A 14 1.64 1.80 15.36
N THR A 15 1.33 2.64 14.36
CA THR A 15 0.36 2.28 13.31
C THR A 15 0.84 1.12 12.42
N GLN A 16 2.15 0.97 12.22
CA GLN A 16 2.73 -0.16 11.48
C GLN A 16 2.56 -1.46 12.26
N ASN A 17 2.79 -1.42 13.57
CA ASN A 17 2.55 -2.57 14.45
C ASN A 17 1.07 -2.96 14.47
N HIS A 18 0.15 -1.99 14.54
CA HIS A 18 -1.29 -2.26 14.47
C HIS A 18 -1.72 -2.85 13.12
N LEU A 19 -1.11 -2.43 12.01
CA LEU A 19 -1.37 -3.01 10.69
C LEU A 19 -0.81 -4.43 10.57
N LEU A 20 0.34 -4.70 11.17
CA LEU A 20 0.90 -6.05 11.25
C LEU A 20 -0.03 -6.98 12.04
N GLU A 21 -0.47 -6.55 13.23
CA GLU A 21 -1.43 -7.31 14.05
C GLU A 21 -2.72 -7.60 13.26
N LEU A 22 -3.26 -6.61 12.54
CA LEU A 22 -4.45 -6.80 11.71
C LEU A 22 -4.24 -7.84 10.60
N LYS A 23 -3.08 -7.83 9.94
CA LYS A 23 -2.74 -8.82 8.90
C LYS A 23 -2.67 -10.23 9.50
N VAL A 24 -1.98 -10.39 10.62
CA VAL A 24 -1.86 -11.69 11.30
C VAL A 24 -3.22 -12.19 11.76
N ALA A 25 -4.02 -11.35 12.43
CA ALA A 25 -5.38 -11.69 12.84
C ALA A 25 -6.25 -12.11 11.64
N SER A 26 -6.13 -11.40 10.52
CA SER A 26 -6.88 -11.72 9.30
C SER A 26 -6.45 -13.04 8.67
N TYR A 27 -5.15 -13.35 8.66
CA TYR A 27 -4.66 -14.66 8.22
C TYR A 27 -5.20 -15.81 9.07
N CYS A 28 -5.37 -15.60 10.37
CA CYS A 28 -5.86 -16.64 11.28
C CYS A 28 -7.38 -16.84 11.21
N ALA A 29 -8.16 -15.75 11.04
CA ALA A 29 -9.60 -15.77 11.29
C ALA A 29 -10.48 -15.58 10.06
N LEU A 30 -9.93 -15.15 8.92
CA LEU A 30 -10.73 -14.83 7.73
C LEU A 30 -10.49 -15.82 6.58
N PRO A 31 -11.52 -16.08 5.75
CA PRO A 31 -11.30 -16.71 4.45
C PRO A 31 -10.46 -15.80 3.56
N TYR A 32 -9.79 -16.39 2.57
CA TYR A 32 -8.91 -15.67 1.64
C TYR A 32 -9.62 -14.50 0.93
N GLU A 33 -10.91 -14.64 0.64
CA GLU A 33 -11.71 -13.62 -0.05
C GLU A 33 -11.78 -12.31 0.76
N ASP A 34 -12.12 -12.40 2.05
CA ASP A 34 -12.18 -11.26 2.96
C ASP A 34 -10.77 -10.68 3.18
N PHE A 35 -9.76 -11.55 3.29
CA PHE A 35 -8.36 -11.13 3.38
C PHE A 35 -7.92 -10.33 2.15
N TRP A 36 -8.23 -10.84 0.95
CA TRP A 36 -7.89 -10.19 -0.32
C TRP A 36 -8.61 -8.85 -0.47
N ARG A 37 -9.87 -8.74 -0.06
CA ARG A 37 -10.56 -7.45 -0.05
C ARG A 37 -9.84 -6.43 0.85
N LEU A 38 -9.45 -6.84 2.06
CA LEU A 38 -8.74 -5.95 2.99
C LEU A 38 -7.36 -5.52 2.48
N PHE A 39 -6.55 -6.44 1.96
CA PHE A 39 -5.13 -6.17 1.68
C PHE A 39 -4.73 -6.29 0.22
N GLY A 40 -5.55 -6.85 -0.66
CA GLY A 40 -5.38 -6.76 -2.11
C GLY A 40 -6.04 -5.49 -2.64
N ASP A 41 -7.35 -5.38 -2.41
CA ASP A 41 -8.14 -4.22 -2.87
C ASP A 41 -7.99 -3.00 -1.95
N GLY A 42 -7.55 -3.22 -0.70
CA GLY A 42 -7.42 -2.16 0.30
C GLY A 42 -8.77 -1.70 0.87
N LYS A 43 -9.85 -2.46 0.68
CA LYS A 43 -11.22 -2.06 1.04
C LYS A 43 -12.10 -3.24 1.43
N HIS A 44 -12.94 -3.04 2.42
CA HIS A 44 -13.93 -4.02 2.82
C HIS A 44 -15.17 -3.32 3.41
N PRO A 45 -16.36 -3.43 2.80
CA PRO A 45 -17.57 -2.76 3.29
C PRO A 45 -17.98 -3.23 4.69
N ASP A 46 -17.77 -4.52 4.99
CA ASP A 46 -18.13 -5.11 6.28
C ASP A 46 -16.97 -5.13 7.29
N PHE A 47 -15.92 -4.32 7.09
CA PHE A 47 -14.74 -4.34 7.95
C PHE A 47 -15.08 -4.18 9.43
N ARG A 48 -16.02 -3.30 9.77
CA ARG A 48 -16.47 -3.13 11.16
C ARG A 48 -16.98 -4.43 11.76
N THR A 49 -17.81 -5.16 11.02
CA THR A 49 -18.39 -6.42 11.48
C THR A 49 -17.30 -7.47 11.66
N LEU A 50 -16.39 -7.61 10.69
CA LEU A 50 -15.25 -8.52 10.79
C LEU A 50 -14.36 -8.19 11.99
N LEU A 51 -14.08 -6.89 12.21
CA LEU A 51 -13.28 -6.41 13.33
C LEU A 51 -13.88 -6.82 14.67
N MET A 52 -15.18 -6.62 14.85
CA MET A 52 -15.87 -6.91 16.11
C MET A 52 -16.04 -8.42 16.35
N THR A 53 -16.37 -9.18 15.31
CA THR A 53 -16.85 -10.57 15.45
C THR A 53 -15.77 -11.63 15.22
N LYS A 54 -14.80 -11.37 14.34
CA LYS A 54 -13.79 -12.36 13.95
C LYS A 54 -12.37 -11.96 14.37
N LEU A 55 -12.02 -10.67 14.27
CA LEU A 55 -10.63 -10.23 14.46
C LEU A 55 -10.32 -9.82 15.90
N SER A 56 -11.31 -9.35 16.67
CA SER A 56 -11.11 -8.86 18.04
C SER A 56 -10.40 -9.85 18.98
N PRO A 57 -10.61 -11.18 18.92
CA PRO A 57 -9.90 -12.12 19.81
C PRO A 57 -8.41 -12.27 19.49
N HIS A 58 -7.97 -11.83 18.30
CA HIS A 58 -6.62 -11.99 17.78
C HIS A 58 -5.81 -10.68 17.78
N LEU A 59 -6.38 -9.60 18.33
CA LEU A 59 -5.75 -8.28 18.36
C LEU A 59 -5.45 -7.88 19.81
N SER A 60 -4.35 -7.15 20.01
CA SER A 60 -4.17 -6.42 21.25
C SER A 60 -5.27 -5.35 21.41
N SER A 61 -5.58 -4.97 22.65
CA SER A 61 -6.59 -3.94 22.93
C SER A 61 -6.28 -2.61 22.20
N ARG A 62 -4.98 -2.26 22.09
CA ARG A 62 -4.54 -1.04 21.39
C ARG A 62 -4.80 -1.12 19.89
N ALA A 63 -4.42 -2.24 19.24
CA ALA A 63 -4.67 -2.43 17.82
C ALA A 63 -6.17 -2.45 17.51
N PHE A 64 -6.96 -3.15 18.33
CA PHE A 64 -8.41 -3.17 18.19
C PHE A 64 -9.02 -1.76 18.30
N GLN A 65 -8.66 -0.98 19.33
CA GLN A 65 -9.13 0.39 19.50
C GLN A 65 -8.73 1.29 18.31
N TYR A 66 -7.48 1.18 17.85
CA TYR A 66 -7.02 1.91 16.67
C TYR A 66 -7.87 1.60 15.44
N TRP A 67 -8.10 0.32 15.13
CA TRP A 67 -8.88 -0.05 13.95
C TRP A 67 -10.37 0.26 14.09
N LEU A 68 -10.91 0.22 15.31
CA LEU A 68 -12.28 0.63 15.60
C LEU A 68 -12.49 2.13 15.33
N GLN A 69 -11.51 2.97 15.66
CA GLN A 69 -11.51 4.40 15.32
C GLN A 69 -11.28 4.65 13.82
N ASN A 70 -10.57 3.75 13.14
CA ASN A 70 -10.14 3.89 11.74
C ASN A 70 -10.90 3.00 10.75
N ILE A 71 -12.13 2.57 11.07
CA ILE A 71 -12.98 1.74 10.19
C ILE A 71 -13.15 2.37 8.79
N HIS A 72 -13.21 3.69 8.73
CA HIS A 72 -13.39 4.46 7.51
C HIS A 72 -12.28 4.22 6.47
N VAL A 73 -11.09 3.75 6.89
CA VAL A 73 -9.97 3.42 6.00
C VAL A 73 -10.36 2.33 4.99
N PHE A 74 -11.11 1.32 5.42
CA PHE A 74 -11.52 0.20 4.56
C PHE A 74 -12.94 0.35 4.01
N THR A 75 -13.80 1.13 4.65
CA THR A 75 -15.23 1.20 4.32
C THR A 75 -15.59 2.38 3.41
N ASN A 76 -14.61 3.19 3.00
CA ASN A 76 -14.89 4.39 2.24
C ASN A 76 -15.39 4.12 0.80
N LYS A 77 -16.52 4.74 0.44
CA LYS A 77 -17.14 4.64 -0.90
C LYS A 77 -16.55 5.62 -1.93
N ARG A 78 -15.92 6.71 -1.50
CA ARG A 78 -15.38 7.82 -2.33
C ARG A 78 -14.00 7.53 -2.93
N GLY A 79 -13.69 6.25 -3.15
CA GLY A 79 -12.51 5.86 -3.93
C GLY A 79 -11.21 5.67 -3.15
N TYR A 80 -11.05 6.20 -1.93
CA TYR A 80 -9.84 5.94 -1.13
C TYR A 80 -9.94 4.65 -0.30
N GLY A 81 -8.83 3.94 -0.13
CA GLY A 81 -8.72 2.73 0.72
C GLY A 81 -7.43 2.73 1.55
N LEU A 82 -7.04 1.57 2.08
CA LEU A 82 -5.81 1.39 2.86
C LEU A 82 -4.59 2.07 2.23
N TYR A 83 -4.38 1.86 0.93
CA TYR A 83 -3.22 2.38 0.20
C TYR A 83 -3.25 3.89 -0.06
N ASP A 84 -4.42 4.51 0.06
CA ASP A 84 -4.62 5.96 -0.05
C ASP A 84 -4.48 6.68 1.30
N THR A 85 -4.00 5.98 2.34
CA THR A 85 -3.69 6.55 3.66
C THR A 85 -2.18 6.61 3.90
N GLY A 86 -1.75 7.46 4.84
CA GLY A 86 -0.32 7.62 5.17
C GLY A 86 0.56 8.05 3.99
N GLY A 87 1.85 7.67 4.04
CA GLY A 87 2.85 8.05 3.03
C GLY A 87 2.58 7.47 1.64
N SER A 88 2.00 6.27 1.54
CA SER A 88 1.70 5.63 0.25
C SER A 88 0.74 6.45 -0.61
N ARG A 89 -0.16 7.21 0.02
CA ARG A 89 -1.04 8.18 -0.65
C ARG A 89 -0.27 9.15 -1.53
N HIS A 90 0.84 9.67 -1.03
CA HIS A 90 1.65 10.66 -1.74
C HIS A 90 2.36 10.01 -2.93
N ALA A 91 2.97 8.85 -2.73
CA ALA A 91 3.63 8.09 -3.78
C ALA A 91 2.66 7.72 -4.93
N ILE A 92 1.48 7.19 -4.60
CA ILE A 92 0.46 6.82 -5.60
C ILE A 92 -0.01 8.06 -6.38
N ARG A 93 -0.21 9.20 -5.71
CA ARG A 93 -0.61 10.45 -6.37
C ARG A 93 0.46 10.96 -7.33
N VAL A 94 1.71 11.00 -6.89
CA VAL A 94 2.85 11.40 -7.73
C VAL A 94 2.94 10.50 -8.96
N PHE A 95 2.89 9.17 -8.76
CA PHE A 95 2.92 8.22 -9.87
C PHE A 95 1.74 8.41 -10.85
N ARG A 96 0.51 8.59 -10.35
CA ARG A 96 -0.68 8.88 -11.19
C ARG A 96 -0.56 10.19 -11.98
N TRP A 97 0.12 11.18 -11.41
CA TRP A 97 0.37 12.46 -12.06
C TRP A 97 1.40 12.34 -13.17
N ILE A 98 2.54 11.69 -12.88
CA ILE A 98 3.60 11.41 -13.85
C ILE A 98 3.04 10.64 -15.05
N THR A 99 2.35 9.53 -14.78
CA THR A 99 1.80 8.69 -15.85
C THR A 99 0.79 9.43 -16.73
N ARG A 100 0.10 10.43 -16.17
CA ARG A 100 -0.82 11.29 -16.92
C ARG A 100 -0.07 12.32 -17.78
N ILE A 101 0.92 13.01 -17.21
CA ILE A 101 1.68 14.06 -17.92
C ILE A 101 2.49 13.50 -19.07
N PHE A 102 3.15 12.36 -18.85
CA PHE A 102 3.98 11.73 -19.87
C PHE A 102 3.21 10.77 -20.78
N GLY A 103 1.88 10.68 -20.63
CA GLY A 103 1.04 9.84 -21.48
C GLY A 103 1.29 8.32 -21.38
N VAL A 104 2.03 7.86 -20.36
CA VAL A 104 2.46 6.45 -20.24
C VAL A 104 1.44 5.54 -19.53
N ARG A 105 0.20 5.98 -19.31
CA ARG A 105 -0.83 5.16 -18.64
C ARG A 105 -1.06 3.81 -19.31
N ARG A 106 -1.12 3.78 -20.64
CA ARG A 106 -1.28 2.53 -21.40
C ARG A 106 -0.09 1.61 -21.22
N ALA A 107 1.13 2.16 -21.22
CA ALA A 107 2.35 1.39 -20.97
C ALA A 107 2.40 0.81 -19.55
N VAL A 108 1.88 1.54 -18.55
CA VAL A 108 1.76 1.00 -17.19
C VAL A 108 0.75 -0.14 -17.13
N ALA A 109 -0.40 -0.02 -17.78
CA ALA A 109 -1.37 -1.11 -17.85
C ALA A 109 -0.79 -2.35 -18.55
N GLU A 110 -0.09 -2.15 -19.67
CA GLU A 110 0.64 -3.19 -20.39
C GLU A 110 1.68 -3.86 -19.48
N PHE A 111 2.51 -3.08 -18.79
CA PHE A 111 3.52 -3.57 -17.85
C PHE A 111 2.93 -4.45 -16.74
N LEU A 112 1.77 -4.08 -16.21
CA LEU A 112 1.09 -4.85 -15.17
C LEU A 112 0.43 -6.14 -15.70
N ASP A 113 0.11 -6.21 -16.99
CA ASP A 113 -0.54 -7.37 -17.61
C ASP A 113 0.43 -8.36 -18.28
N THR A 114 1.70 -7.96 -18.52
CA THR A 114 2.74 -8.84 -19.09
C THR A 114 2.84 -10.19 -18.38
N LYS A 115 3.06 -11.26 -19.14
CA LYS A 115 3.12 -12.64 -18.62
C LYS A 115 4.54 -13.11 -18.35
N THR A 116 5.54 -12.38 -18.85
CA THR A 116 6.95 -12.72 -18.64
C THR A 116 7.77 -11.52 -18.14
N LEU A 117 8.80 -11.81 -17.36
CA LEU A 117 9.73 -10.78 -16.89
C LEU A 117 10.49 -10.09 -18.03
N ASN A 118 10.67 -10.76 -19.16
CA ASN A 118 11.35 -10.19 -20.32
C ASN A 118 10.47 -9.11 -20.99
N GLU A 119 9.20 -9.41 -21.24
CA GLU A 119 8.22 -8.42 -21.74
C GLU A 119 8.09 -7.24 -20.77
N GLN A 120 7.96 -7.54 -19.47
CA GLN A 120 7.85 -6.53 -18.44
C GLN A 120 9.06 -5.58 -18.44
N ARG A 121 10.28 -6.13 -18.56
CA ARG A 121 11.53 -5.36 -18.65
C ARG A 121 11.59 -4.49 -19.90
N GLU A 122 11.09 -4.98 -21.03
CA GLU A 122 11.09 -4.23 -22.28
C GLU A 122 10.16 -3.02 -22.20
N VAL A 123 8.93 -3.21 -21.72
CA VAL A 123 7.97 -2.12 -21.49
C VAL A 123 8.53 -1.09 -20.50
N TRP A 124 9.20 -1.54 -19.45
CA TRP A 124 9.88 -0.64 -18.51
C TRP A 124 10.95 0.20 -19.19
N ARG A 125 11.90 -0.43 -19.90
CA ARG A 125 13.05 0.28 -20.47
C ARG A 125 12.65 1.23 -21.58
N THR A 126 11.69 0.86 -22.42
CA THR A 126 11.31 1.63 -23.61
C THR A 126 10.25 2.69 -23.35
N LYS A 127 9.28 2.42 -22.47
CA LYS A 127 8.11 3.29 -22.30
C LYS A 127 8.08 3.99 -20.94
N ILE A 128 8.25 3.26 -19.84
CA ILE A 128 8.00 3.79 -18.48
C ILE A 128 9.22 4.54 -17.92
N ARG A 129 10.40 3.94 -17.98
CA ARG A 129 11.64 4.51 -17.43
C ARG A 129 12.00 5.87 -18.04
N PRO A 130 11.91 6.10 -19.37
CA PRO A 130 12.21 7.41 -19.95
C PRO A 130 11.28 8.53 -19.46
N ALA A 131 10.01 8.20 -19.20
CA ALA A 131 9.06 9.14 -18.62
C ALA A 131 9.40 9.47 -17.16
N LEU A 132 9.68 8.45 -16.34
CA LEU A 132 10.03 8.61 -14.92
C LEU A 132 11.36 9.36 -14.71
N LEU A 133 12.35 9.10 -15.57
CA LEU A 133 13.68 9.71 -15.49
C LEU A 133 13.86 10.89 -16.46
N SER A 134 12.76 11.47 -16.93
CA SER A 134 12.82 12.64 -17.79
C SER A 134 13.43 13.81 -17.01
N LYS A 135 14.27 14.62 -17.69
CA LYS A 135 14.92 15.79 -17.07
C LYS A 135 13.92 16.73 -16.40
N LEU A 136 12.73 16.88 -16.99
CA LEU A 136 11.63 17.68 -16.42
C LEU A 136 11.23 17.19 -15.02
N LEU A 137 11.06 15.88 -14.86
CA LEU A 137 10.59 15.26 -13.62
C LEU A 137 11.69 15.19 -12.57
N CYS A 138 12.93 14.88 -12.98
CA CYS A 138 14.09 14.98 -12.10
C CYS A 138 14.22 16.39 -11.52
N ASN A 139 14.14 17.42 -12.37
CA ASN A 139 14.31 18.81 -11.93
C ASN A 139 13.14 19.32 -11.08
N LEU A 140 11.90 18.87 -11.33
CA LEU A 140 10.71 19.37 -10.62
C LEU A 140 10.39 18.60 -9.33
N VAL A 141 10.70 17.31 -9.26
CA VAL A 141 10.28 16.43 -8.14
C VAL A 141 11.48 15.95 -7.35
N VAL A 142 12.48 15.36 -8.01
CA VAL A 142 13.62 14.73 -7.33
C VAL A 142 14.60 15.76 -6.78
N SER A 143 14.76 16.90 -7.45
CA SER A 143 15.64 17.99 -6.99
C SER A 143 15.06 18.83 -5.85
N GLN A 144 13.83 18.56 -5.39
CA GLN A 144 13.27 19.23 -4.23
C GLN A 144 13.78 18.58 -2.94
N GLU A 145 14.49 19.33 -2.10
CA GLU A 145 15.00 18.83 -0.82
C GLU A 145 13.89 18.21 0.04
N SER A 146 12.73 18.86 0.10
CA SER A 146 11.56 18.36 0.85
C SER A 146 11.10 16.97 0.41
N PHE A 147 11.19 16.65 -0.89
CA PHE A 147 10.87 15.34 -1.43
C PHE A 147 11.91 14.30 -1.02
N LEU A 148 13.21 14.64 -1.07
CA LEU A 148 14.30 13.75 -0.70
C LEU A 148 14.26 13.42 0.80
N TRP A 149 14.08 14.42 1.66
CA TRP A 149 13.93 14.22 3.11
C TRP A 149 12.72 13.33 3.45
N SER A 150 11.57 13.61 2.81
CA SER A 150 10.36 12.80 2.98
C SER A 150 10.53 11.37 2.46
N ALA A 151 11.23 11.17 1.34
CA ALA A 151 11.47 9.85 0.75
C ALA A 151 12.46 9.01 1.58
N LEU A 152 13.36 9.66 2.31
CA LEU A 152 14.28 9.02 3.26
C LEU A 152 13.60 8.68 4.60
N GLY A 153 12.33 9.05 4.79
CA GLY A 153 11.58 8.79 6.02
C GLY A 153 11.95 9.71 7.17
N VAL A 154 12.58 10.86 6.87
CA VAL A 154 12.89 11.90 7.86
C VAL A 154 11.79 12.96 7.78
N PRO A 155 11.11 13.29 8.90
CA PRO A 155 10.07 14.31 8.93
C PRO A 155 10.61 15.72 8.66
#